data_AF-A0A1G3UNU1-F1
#
_entry.id   AF-A0A1G3UNU1-F1
#
_cell.length_a   1.000
_cell.length_b   1.000
_cell.length_c   1.000
_cell.angle_alpha   90.00
_cell.angle_beta   90.00
_cell.angle_gamma   90.00
#
_symmetry.space_group_name_H-M   'P 1'
#
loop_
_entity.id
_entity.type
_entity.pdbx_description
1 polymer ?
#
loop_
_entity_poly.entity_id
_entity_poly.type
_entity_poly.pdbx_seq_one_letter_code
_entity_poly.pdbx_strand_id
1 'polypeptide(L)'
;MVENITLYNETLFISEAMKKCNGKPQKEFVLYSNESRDLREVISQNSEEFIEYIHRLGLHVEHREITTNLQNRSTTTLILKTTCFKVDFNDNFVKIAPLK
;
A
#
# COMPACT_ATOMS: atom_id res chain seq x y z
N MET A 1 -1.29 -4.48 38.83
CA MET A 1 -1.78 -3.70 37.68
C MET A 1 -1.11 -4.31 36.46
N VAL A 2 -1.87 -4.98 35.59
CA VAL A 2 -1.31 -5.63 34.39
C VAL A 2 -1.41 -4.64 33.25
N GLU A 3 -0.27 -4.15 32.77
CA GLU A 3 -0.20 -3.29 31.59
C GLU A 3 -0.38 -4.14 30.34
N ASN A 4 -1.50 -3.96 29.64
CA ASN A 4 -1.73 -4.61 28.35
C ASN A 4 -0.88 -3.91 27.28
N ILE A 5 0.31 -4.45 27.02
CA ILE A 5 1.13 -4.05 25.86
C ILE A 5 0.46 -4.61 24.61
N THR A 6 -0.10 -3.73 23.79
CA THR A 6 -0.60 -4.09 22.45
C THR A 6 0.51 -3.78 21.46
N LEU A 7 1.18 -4.82 20.96
CA LEU A 7 2.24 -4.67 19.97
C LEU A 7 1.59 -4.53 18.58
N TYR A 8 1.73 -3.37 17.96
CA TYR A 8 1.18 -3.09 16.64
C TYR A 8 2.31 -3.15 15.60
N ASN A 9 2.29 -4.20 14.76
CA ASN A 9 3.29 -4.41 13.71
C ASN A 9 2.61 -4.23 12.34
N GLU A 10 2.98 -3.17 11.61
CA GLU A 10 2.54 -2.93 10.25
C GLU A 10 3.54 -3.49 9.24
N THR A 11 3.07 -4.03 8.12
CA THR A 11 3.93 -4.52 7.05
C THR A 11 3.27 -4.29 5.70
N LEU A 12 3.99 -3.67 4.77
CA LEU A 12 3.54 -3.42 3.40
C LEU A 12 4.16 -4.45 2.45
N PHE A 13 3.33 -5.14 1.69
CA PHE A 13 3.77 -6.10 0.67
C PHE A 13 3.37 -5.63 -0.73
N ILE A 14 4.36 -5.53 -1.62
CA ILE A 14 4.16 -5.17 -3.03
C ILE A 14 4.50 -6.38 -3.90
N SER A 15 3.51 -6.91 -4.63
CA SER A 15 3.70 -8.05 -5.54
C SER A 15 4.55 -7.67 -6.76
N GLU A 16 5.36 -8.61 -7.26
CA GLU A 16 6.21 -8.43 -8.44
C GLU A 16 5.46 -8.41 -9.78
N ALA A 17 4.27 -8.99 -9.84
CA ALA A 17 3.60 -9.26 -11.12
C ALA A 17 2.81 -8.05 -11.65
N MET A 18 3.49 -7.12 -12.32
CA MET A 18 2.82 -6.10 -13.15
C MET A 18 2.71 -6.61 -14.59
N LYS A 19 1.55 -7.15 -14.97
CA LYS A 19 1.23 -7.38 -16.40
C LYS A 19 0.97 -6.03 -17.06
N LYS A 20 1.42 -5.86 -18.31
CA LYS A 20 0.98 -4.72 -19.13
C LYS A 20 -0.53 -4.72 -19.22
N CYS A 21 -1.14 -3.56 -19.03
CA CYS A 21 -2.56 -3.38 -19.20
C CYS A 21 -2.86 -1.99 -19.77
N ASN A 22 -4.07 -1.85 -20.28
CA ASN A 22 -4.55 -0.66 -20.98
C ASN A 22 -5.74 -0.08 -20.23
N GLY A 23 -5.90 1.24 -20.32
CA GLY A 23 -7.04 1.95 -19.77
C GLY A 23 -6.78 3.45 -19.76
N LYS A 24 -7.79 4.23 -19.40
CA LYS A 24 -7.65 5.69 -19.28
C LYS A 24 -7.22 6.06 -17.85
N PRO A 25 -6.15 6.86 -17.70
CA PRO A 25 -5.73 7.31 -16.38
C PRO A 25 -6.83 8.13 -15.72
N GLN A 26 -7.08 7.83 -14.45
CA GLN A 26 -7.98 8.58 -13.58
C GLN A 26 -7.18 9.66 -12.83
N LYS A 27 -7.67 10.10 -11.67
CA LYS A 27 -7.01 11.11 -10.83
C LYS A 27 -5.59 10.67 -10.48
N GLU A 28 -4.62 11.53 -10.80
CA GLU A 28 -3.21 11.33 -10.49
C GLU A 28 -2.95 11.55 -8.99
N PHE A 29 -2.05 10.75 -8.45
CA PHE A 29 -1.44 10.88 -7.12
C PHE A 29 0.07 11.06 -7.28
N VAL A 30 0.65 11.98 -6.52
CA VAL A 30 2.05 12.38 -6.67
C VAL A 30 2.80 11.99 -5.40
N LEU A 31 3.91 11.28 -5.58
CA LEU A 31 4.86 10.94 -4.52
C LEU A 31 6.19 11.64 -4.81
N TYR A 32 6.80 12.27 -3.81
CA TYR A 32 8.13 12.84 -3.95
C TYR A 32 9.16 11.71 -3.97
N SER A 33 10.04 11.70 -4.98
CA SER A 33 10.94 10.58 -5.21
C SER A 33 12.38 10.82 -4.80
N ASN A 34 12.76 12.05 -4.42
CA ASN A 34 14.14 12.42 -4.06
C ASN A 34 15.19 11.79 -5.00
N GLU A 35 14.96 11.90 -6.31
CA GLU A 35 15.79 11.32 -7.40
C GLU A 35 15.76 9.78 -7.52
N SER A 36 15.06 9.06 -6.65
CA SER A 36 14.87 7.60 -6.79
C SER A 36 14.01 7.26 -8.00
N ARG A 37 14.46 6.27 -8.76
CA ARG A 37 13.74 5.67 -9.89
C ARG A 37 13.10 4.32 -9.54
N ASP A 38 13.25 3.85 -8.31
CA ASP A 38 12.62 2.62 -7.85
C ASP A 38 11.27 2.94 -7.20
N LEU A 39 10.17 2.51 -7.83
CA LEU A 39 8.82 2.71 -7.29
C LEU A 39 8.66 2.11 -5.89
N ARG A 40 9.30 0.97 -5.59
CA ARG A 40 9.21 0.35 -4.26
C ARG A 40 9.86 1.20 -3.20
N GLU A 41 11.01 1.78 -3.52
CA GLU A 41 11.71 2.71 -2.64
C GLU A 41 10.88 3.97 -2.42
N VAL A 42 10.36 4.57 -3.50
CA VAL A 42 9.50 5.76 -3.43
C VAL A 42 8.24 5.49 -2.59
N ILE A 43 7.58 4.35 -2.79
CA ILE A 43 6.43 3.98 -1.96
C ILE A 43 6.84 3.75 -0.50
N SER A 44 7.99 3.12 -0.24
CA SER A 44 8.46 2.88 1.13
C SER A 44 8.80 4.18 1.87
N GLN A 45 9.36 5.18 1.18
CA GLN A 45 9.68 6.49 1.74
C GLN A 45 8.42 7.33 2.02
N ASN A 46 7.37 7.12 1.22
CA ASN A 46 6.09 7.86 1.30
C ASN A 46 4.92 6.92 1.66
N SER A 47 5.17 5.99 2.58
CA SER A 47 4.27 4.84 2.83
C SER A 47 2.90 5.25 3.35
N GLU A 48 2.83 6.22 4.26
CA GLU A 48 1.59 6.73 4.84
C GLU A 48 0.69 7.36 3.75
N GLU A 49 1.26 8.26 2.95
CA GLU A 49 0.56 8.95 1.86
C GLU A 49 0.07 7.96 0.80
N PHE A 50 0.90 6.96 0.48
CA PHE A 50 0.52 5.90 -0.45
C PHE A 50 -0.61 5.03 0.10
N ILE A 51 -0.55 4.62 1.38
CA ILE A 51 -1.60 3.83 2.03
C ILE A 51 -2.93 4.62 2.03
N GLU A 52 -2.91 5.90 2.38
CA GLU A 52 -4.10 6.75 2.31
C GLU A 52 -4.69 6.81 0.90
N TYR A 53 -3.84 7.01 -0.11
CA TYR A 53 -4.26 7.04 -1.50
C TYR A 53 -4.92 5.72 -1.91
N ILE A 54 -4.28 4.59 -1.59
CA ILE A 54 -4.81 3.26 -1.87
C ILE A 54 -6.13 3.00 -1.12
N HIS A 55 -6.27 3.51 0.11
CA HIS A 55 -7.53 3.44 0.88
C HIS A 55 -8.69 4.11 0.14
N ARG A 56 -8.43 5.24 -0.52
CA ARG A 56 -9.43 5.97 -1.33
C ARG A 56 -9.83 5.23 -2.62
N LEU A 57 -9.03 4.28 -3.11
CA LEU A 57 -9.38 3.45 -4.26
C LEU A 57 -10.35 2.31 -3.89
N GLY A 58 -10.53 2.04 -2.61
CA GLY A 58 -11.37 0.99 -2.08
C GLY A 58 -10.59 -0.30 -1.86
N LEU A 59 -10.51 -0.71 -0.59
CA LEU A 59 -9.80 -1.90 -0.14
C LEU A 59 -10.75 -3.00 0.29
N HIS A 60 -10.35 -4.25 0.08
CA HIS A 60 -10.96 -5.40 0.73
C HIS A 60 -10.27 -5.60 2.09
N VAL A 61 -11.07 -5.79 3.14
CA VAL A 61 -10.57 -5.98 4.50
C VAL A 61 -10.78 -7.43 4.90
N GLU A 62 -9.69 -8.11 5.24
CA GLU A 62 -9.73 -9.42 5.88
C GLU A 62 -9.29 -9.29 7.33
N HIS A 63 -10.03 -9.93 8.24
CA HIS A 63 -9.69 -9.94 9.65
C HIS A 63 -9.51 -11.37 10.12
N ARG A 64 -8.43 -11.62 10.87
CA ARG A 64 -8.13 -12.92 11.43
C ARG A 64 -7.65 -12.78 12.87
N GLU A 65 -8.29 -13.51 13.76
CA GLU A 65 -7.90 -13.63 15.15
C GLU A 65 -7.44 -15.06 15.44
N ILE A 66 -6.32 -15.20 16.15
CA ILE A 66 -5.77 -16.49 16.57
C ILE A 66 -5.41 -16.39 18.05
N THR A 67 -5.90 -17.32 18.85
CA THR A 67 -5.50 -17.49 20.24
C THR A 67 -4.63 -18.74 20.37
N THR A 68 -3.38 -18.58 20.79
CA THR A 68 -2.45 -19.69 21.07
C THR A 68 -1.81 -19.48 22.42
N ASN A 69 -1.82 -20.49 23.31
CA ASN A 69 -1.24 -20.40 24.66
C ASN A 69 -1.69 -19.15 25.46
N LEU A 70 -2.98 -18.81 25.40
CA LEU A 70 -3.58 -17.62 26.04
C LEU A 70 -3.07 -16.26 25.50
N GLN A 71 -2.29 -16.26 24.41
CA GLN A 71 -1.91 -15.05 23.70
C GLN A 71 -2.83 -14.86 22.50
N ASN A 72 -3.51 -13.72 22.47
CA ASN A 72 -4.36 -13.32 21.33
C ASN A 72 -3.52 -12.55 20.33
N ARG A 73 -3.59 -12.96 19.07
CA ARG A 73 -3.04 -12.23 17.94
C ARG A 73 -4.16 -11.90 16.98
N SER A 74 -4.38 -10.61 16.79
CA SER A 74 -5.32 -10.09 15.81
C SER A 74 -4.55 -9.50 14.64
N THR A 75 -4.92 -9.91 13.42
CA THR A 75 -4.33 -9.44 12.17
C THR A 75 -5.43 -8.91 11.28
N THR A 76 -5.32 -7.65 10.87
CA THR A 76 -6.17 -7.05 9.84
C THR A 76 -5.34 -6.86 8.58
N THR A 77 -5.76 -7.47 7.48
CA THR A 77 -5.11 -7.37 6.18
C THR A 77 -5.96 -6.49 5.27
N LEU A 78 -5.37 -5.41 4.77
CA LEU A 78 -5.98 -4.54 3.77
C LEU A 78 -5.48 -4.94 2.39
N ILE A 79 -6.38 -5.40 1.53
CA ILE A 79 -6.07 -5.96 0.20
C ILE A 79 -6.61 -5.02 -0.87
N LEU A 80 -5.69 -4.45 -1.65
CA LEU A 80 -6.05 -3.75 -2.87
C LEU A 80 -6.39 -4.78 -3.95
N LYS A 81 -7.61 -4.70 -4.50
CA LYS A 81 -7.98 -5.52 -5.66
C LYS A 81 -7.03 -5.23 -6.82
N THR A 82 -6.76 -6.25 -7.64
CA THR A 82 -5.90 -6.11 -8.82
C THR A 82 -6.32 -4.90 -9.65
N THR A 83 -5.48 -3.86 -9.63
CA THR A 83 -5.73 -2.57 -10.25
C THR A 83 -4.57 -2.23 -11.15
N CYS A 84 -4.89 -1.74 -12.33
CA CYS A 84 -3.90 -1.27 -13.28
C CYS A 84 -3.49 0.16 -12.97
N PHE A 85 -2.20 0.44 -12.99
CA PHE A 85 -1.67 1.78 -12.75
C PHE A 85 -0.82 2.24 -13.93
N LYS A 86 -0.99 3.50 -14.30
CA LYS A 86 0.03 4.25 -15.04
C LYS A 86 0.97 4.85 -14.02
N VAL A 87 2.27 4.62 -14.22
CA VAL A 87 3.33 5.17 -13.38
C VAL A 87 4.26 5.97 -14.28
N ASP A 88 4.35 7.27 -14.03
CA ASP A 88 5.25 8.17 -14.75
C ASP A 88 6.31 8.69 -13.77
N PHE A 89 7.59 8.47 -14.09
CA PHE A 89 8.71 8.99 -13.31
C PHE A 89 9.15 10.35 -13.84
N ASN A 90 9.34 11.30 -12.93
CA ASN A 90 10.00 12.58 -13.16
C ASN A 90 11.25 12.65 -12.25
N ASP A 91 12.10 13.67 -12.42
CA ASP A 91 13.36 13.79 -11.67
C ASP A 91 13.11 13.93 -10.15
N ASN A 92 12.01 14.57 -9.75
CA ASN A 92 11.72 14.87 -8.34
C ASN A 92 10.48 14.17 -7.77
N PHE A 93 9.66 13.57 -8.63
CA PHE A 93 8.40 12.95 -8.22
C PHE A 93 7.96 11.80 -9.13
N VAL A 94 7.15 10.90 -8.58
CA VAL A 94 6.46 9.84 -9.29
C VAL A 94 4.97 10.14 -9.31
N LYS A 95 4.36 10.05 -10.49
CA LYS A 95 2.91 10.10 -10.66
C LYS A 95 2.35 8.70 -10.78
N ILE A 96 1.32 8.41 -10.00
CA ILE A 96 0.59 7.15 -10.01
C ILE A 96 -0.88 7.47 -10.32
N ALA A 97 -1.44 6.84 -11.35
CA ALA A 97 -2.86 6.98 -11.68
C ALA A 97 -3.49 5.61 -11.94
N PRO A 98 -4.65 5.29 -11.35
CA PRO A 98 -5.33 4.04 -11.64
C PRO A 98 -5.96 4.11 -13.04
N LEU A 99 -5.99 2.98 -13.73
CA LEU A 99 -6.57 2.84 -15.06
C LEU A 99 -7.97 2.22 -14.97
N LYS A 100 -8.91 2.75 -15.76
CA LYS A 100 -10.23 2.17 -16.01
C LYS A 100 -10.45 1.92 -17.49
#